data_AF-A0A914D2Y0-F1
#
_entry.id   AF-A0A914D2Y0-F1
#
_cell.length_a   1.000
_cell.length_b   1.000
_cell.length_c   1.000
_cell.angle_alpha   90.00
_cell.angle_beta   90.00
_cell.angle_gamma   90.00
#
_symmetry.space_group_name_H-M   'P 1'
#
loop_
_entity.id
_entity.type
_entity.pdbx_description
1 polymer ?
#
loop_
_entity_poly.entity_id
_entity_poly.type
_entity_poly.pdbx_seq_one_letter_code
_entity_poly.pdbx_strand_id
1 'polypeptide(L)'
;MVAYLMSMNIATNENSSSSNAMNINNLNINGATILNQFNQEDAQALLDNKIKRNLFDNNLELKDKILHSTKHLVSVLLAGLLIYEISVPSYFDVLELRVLVTITTGLVIFMGCLSPNLLFTNGLFLHIGDLSYVLYLVHWPILKYIRYESTRIDFDLKDGLFVIMMSYLTSLIFNKHVENRILKSKIRLNSFSYATIFSQTFLFFIIYYNIGIPRIIQEKSSTTLITNNKAMDISYHLIRNLKYTDGYVDFLLPRYIGNKKYNRLHEKYPTLSAINKPSECLSPSISFPRPGQYICENRKNGAVNVLIIGNSITPIYYNVIEHAFNNRYSVIRMKYISTVFGFIKEVQPDILIFTLAYSDGYNVPIVKNDSCVEATNKFFADIKPYAKVIILPNEEIILIVA
;
A
#
# COMPACT_ATOMS: atom_id res chain seq x y z
N MET A 1 -19.26 -18.94 -19.34
CA MET A 1 -20.54 -19.50 -18.89
C MET A 1 -21.75 -18.63 -19.26
N VAL A 2 -21.60 -17.31 -19.41
CA VAL A 2 -22.69 -16.39 -19.86
C VAL A 2 -22.91 -16.38 -21.38
N ALA A 3 -21.89 -16.69 -22.19
CA ALA A 3 -21.99 -16.68 -23.67
C ALA A 3 -22.81 -17.83 -24.28
N TYR A 4 -23.22 -18.85 -23.51
CA TYR A 4 -23.93 -20.03 -24.04
C TYR A 4 -25.46 -19.83 -24.08
N LEU A 5 -26.01 -18.88 -23.32
CA LEU A 5 -27.46 -18.68 -23.19
C LEU A 5 -28.06 -17.73 -24.25
N MET A 6 -27.25 -17.02 -25.03
CA MET A 6 -27.75 -16.07 -26.04
C MET A 6 -28.02 -16.69 -27.43
N SER A 7 -27.76 -17.98 -27.64
CA SER A 7 -27.88 -18.62 -28.96
C SER A 7 -29.20 -19.35 -29.24
N MET A 8 -30.15 -19.38 -28.29
CA MET A 8 -31.37 -20.20 -28.41
C MET A 8 -32.67 -19.47 -28.75
N ASN A 9 -32.66 -18.15 -29.03
CA ASN A 9 -33.91 -17.37 -29.15
C ASN A 9 -34.29 -16.91 -30.57
N ILE A 10 -33.76 -17.55 -31.62
CA ILE A 10 -34.09 -17.20 -33.02
C ILE A 10 -34.51 -18.47 -33.78
N ALA A 11 -35.75 -18.88 -33.58
CA ALA A 11 -36.59 -19.75 -34.42
C ALA A 11 -37.85 -19.99 -33.57
N THR A 12 -39.04 -19.50 -33.87
CA THR A 12 -39.87 -19.79 -35.05
C THR A 12 -41.07 -18.84 -35.03
N ASN A 13 -41.37 -18.16 -36.14
CA ASN A 13 -42.70 -17.59 -36.35
C ASN A 13 -43.01 -17.60 -37.85
N GLU A 14 -43.59 -18.71 -38.33
CA GLU A 14 -44.19 -18.80 -39.66
C GLU A 14 -45.71 -18.99 -39.52
N ASN A 15 -46.40 -17.91 -39.88
CA ASN A 15 -47.69 -17.81 -40.56
C ASN A 15 -48.50 -19.09 -40.80
N SER A 16 -49.74 -19.10 -40.30
CA SER A 16 -50.87 -19.74 -41.00
C SER A 16 -52.20 -19.09 -40.61
N SER A 17 -52.73 -18.24 -41.47
CA SER A 17 -54.14 -17.81 -41.44
C SER A 17 -54.76 -18.03 -42.82
N SER A 18 -55.37 -19.20 -43.01
CA SER A 18 -56.25 -19.51 -44.13
C SER A 18 -57.66 -19.01 -43.85
N SER A 19 -58.15 -18.08 -44.67
CA SER A 19 -59.53 -17.61 -44.67
C SER A 19 -60.43 -18.58 -45.44
N ASN A 20 -61.47 -19.09 -44.75
CA ASN A 20 -62.60 -19.77 -45.36
C ASN A 20 -63.56 -18.72 -45.94
N ALA A 21 -63.84 -18.80 -47.25
CA ALA A 21 -64.93 -18.06 -47.89
C ALA A 21 -66.19 -18.94 -47.88
N MET A 22 -67.17 -18.59 -47.06
CA MET A 22 -68.49 -19.24 -47.05
C MET A 22 -69.48 -18.37 -47.84
N ASN A 23 -70.12 -19.01 -48.81
CA ASN A 23 -71.09 -18.46 -49.76
C ASN A 23 -72.45 -18.25 -49.06
N ILE A 24 -72.94 -17.00 -48.99
CA ILE A 24 -74.30 -16.68 -48.52
C ILE A 24 -74.97 -15.79 -49.56
N ASN A 25 -75.61 -16.43 -50.55
CA ASN A 25 -76.58 -15.80 -51.44
C ASN A 25 -77.95 -16.41 -51.12
N ASN A 26 -78.69 -15.76 -50.22
CA ASN A 26 -80.16 -15.69 -50.17
C ASN A 26 -80.59 -15.18 -48.81
N LEU A 27 -80.76 -13.87 -48.65
CA LEU A 27 -81.60 -13.33 -47.58
C LEU A 27 -82.33 -12.08 -48.07
N ASN A 28 -83.64 -12.16 -47.82
CA ASN A 28 -84.74 -11.40 -48.36
C ASN A 28 -84.70 -9.92 -47.96
N ILE A 29 -85.09 -9.07 -48.91
CA ILE A 29 -85.14 -7.61 -48.81
C ILE A 29 -86.29 -7.23 -47.89
N ASN A 30 -85.99 -7.03 -46.61
CA ASN A 30 -86.70 -6.11 -45.68
C ASN A 30 -85.88 -5.78 -44.41
N GLY A 31 -84.60 -6.18 -44.34
CA GLY A 31 -83.68 -5.86 -43.23
C GLY A 31 -82.68 -4.74 -43.50
N ALA A 32 -82.73 -4.08 -44.68
CA ALA A 32 -81.69 -3.17 -45.15
C ALA A 32 -81.51 -1.90 -44.29
N THR A 33 -82.53 -1.49 -43.54
CA THR A 33 -82.45 -0.34 -42.63
C THR A 33 -81.86 -0.72 -41.26
N ILE A 34 -82.05 -1.96 -40.81
CA ILE A 34 -81.51 -2.46 -39.53
C ILE A 34 -80.06 -2.95 -39.70
N LEU A 35 -79.70 -3.53 -40.85
CA LEU A 35 -78.32 -3.95 -41.16
C LEU A 35 -77.34 -2.77 -41.30
N ASN A 36 -77.80 -1.61 -41.76
CA ASN A 36 -76.95 -0.41 -41.88
C ASN A 36 -76.65 0.24 -40.52
N GLN A 37 -77.54 0.11 -39.52
CA GLN A 37 -77.27 0.54 -38.16
C GLN A 37 -76.38 -0.46 -37.39
N PHE A 38 -76.61 -1.77 -37.56
CA PHE A 38 -75.77 -2.80 -36.93
C PHE A 38 -74.32 -2.76 -37.43
N ASN A 39 -74.11 -2.54 -38.74
CA ASN A 39 -72.76 -2.42 -39.29
C ASN A 39 -72.02 -1.14 -38.86
N GLN A 40 -72.72 -0.06 -38.48
CA GLN A 40 -72.08 1.17 -38.00
C GLN A 40 -71.61 1.04 -36.55
N GLU A 41 -72.42 0.46 -35.66
CA GLU A 41 -72.02 0.24 -34.26
C GLU A 41 -70.86 -0.74 -34.14
N ASP A 42 -70.89 -1.85 -34.89
CA ASP A 42 -69.81 -2.82 -34.92
C ASP A 42 -68.51 -2.22 -35.51
N ALA A 43 -68.61 -1.43 -36.58
CA ALA A 43 -67.47 -0.73 -37.16
C ALA A 43 -66.86 0.29 -36.18
N GLN A 44 -67.69 1.02 -35.43
CA GLN A 44 -67.24 2.01 -34.47
C GLN A 44 -66.60 1.36 -33.24
N ALA A 45 -67.15 0.25 -32.74
CA ALA A 45 -66.53 -0.55 -31.69
C ALA A 45 -65.18 -1.15 -32.11
N LEU A 46 -65.04 -1.55 -33.38
CA LEU A 46 -63.79 -2.09 -33.92
C LEU A 46 -62.72 -1.00 -34.08
N LEU A 47 -63.12 0.21 -34.48
CA LEU A 47 -62.26 1.39 -34.53
C LEU A 47 -61.78 1.80 -33.13
N ASP A 48 -62.68 1.88 -32.16
CA ASP A 48 -62.35 2.23 -30.77
C ASP A 48 -61.41 1.22 -30.13
N ASN A 49 -61.61 -0.07 -30.40
CA ASN A 49 -60.70 -1.12 -29.94
C ASN A 49 -59.31 -1.00 -30.59
N LYS A 50 -59.23 -0.62 -31.87
CA LYS A 50 -57.94 -0.39 -32.54
C LYS A 50 -57.21 0.83 -31.98
N ILE A 51 -57.93 1.93 -31.69
CA ILE A 51 -57.36 3.13 -31.07
C ILE A 51 -56.86 2.81 -29.65
N LYS A 52 -57.64 2.07 -28.84
CA LYS A 52 -57.22 1.64 -27.49
C LYS A 52 -55.97 0.77 -27.52
N ARG A 53 -55.86 -0.17 -28.47
CA ARG A 53 -54.64 -0.99 -28.62
C ARG A 53 -53.44 -0.14 -29.01
N ASN A 54 -53.56 0.73 -30.00
CA ASN A 54 -52.47 1.62 -30.40
C ASN A 54 -52.02 2.55 -29.25
N LEU A 55 -52.96 3.08 -28.46
CA LEU A 55 -52.65 3.87 -27.27
C LEU A 55 -51.95 3.05 -26.20
N PHE A 56 -52.37 1.80 -25.99
CA PHE A 56 -51.72 0.88 -25.05
C PHE A 56 -50.29 0.55 -25.48
N ASP A 57 -50.09 0.20 -26.75
CA ASP A 57 -48.78 -0.14 -27.32
C ASP A 57 -47.82 1.06 -27.26
N ASN A 58 -48.28 2.27 -27.64
CA ASN A 58 -47.49 3.50 -27.53
C ASN A 58 -47.12 3.83 -26.08
N ASN A 59 -48.02 3.60 -25.13
CA ASN A 59 -47.74 3.80 -23.71
C ASN A 59 -46.74 2.77 -23.16
N LEU A 60 -46.76 1.53 -23.67
CA LEU A 60 -45.79 0.50 -23.30
C LEU A 60 -44.40 0.86 -23.82
N GLU A 61 -44.29 1.26 -25.08
CA GLU A 61 -43.03 1.70 -25.70
C GLU A 61 -42.45 2.93 -24.98
N LEU A 62 -43.30 3.88 -24.60
CA LEU A 62 -42.88 5.05 -23.82
C LEU A 62 -42.36 4.66 -22.44
N LYS A 63 -43.04 3.75 -21.73
CA LYS A 63 -42.59 3.24 -20.43
C LYS A 63 -41.21 2.56 -20.54
N ASP A 64 -41.00 1.76 -21.57
CA ASP A 64 -39.73 1.07 -21.80
C ASP A 64 -38.60 2.07 -22.11
N LYS A 65 -38.86 3.09 -22.93
CA LYS A 65 -37.90 4.17 -23.20
C LYS A 65 -37.54 4.96 -21.94
N ILE A 66 -38.53 5.32 -21.12
CA ILE A 66 -38.31 6.04 -19.86
C ILE A 66 -37.51 5.16 -18.89
N LEU A 67 -37.88 3.90 -18.74
CA LEU A 67 -37.19 2.95 -17.86
C LEU A 67 -35.75 2.71 -18.30
N HIS A 68 -35.48 2.62 -19.60
CA HIS A 68 -34.13 2.51 -20.11
C HIS A 68 -33.31 3.77 -19.81
N SER A 69 -33.88 4.95 -20.07
CA SER A 69 -33.23 6.24 -19.80
C SER A 69 -32.87 6.44 -18.31
N THR A 70 -33.78 6.09 -17.40
CA THR A 70 -33.54 6.21 -15.95
C THR A 70 -32.43 5.27 -15.48
N LYS A 71 -32.38 4.03 -15.99
CA LYS A 71 -31.30 3.08 -15.67
C LYS A 71 -29.92 3.61 -16.10
N HIS A 72 -29.81 4.19 -17.30
CA HIS A 72 -28.56 4.81 -17.78
C HIS A 72 -28.13 5.97 -16.89
N LEU A 73 -29.05 6.87 -16.54
CA LEU A 73 -28.76 8.00 -15.66
C LEU A 73 -28.23 7.53 -14.30
N VAL A 74 -28.89 6.55 -13.68
CA VAL A 74 -28.45 5.96 -12.40
C VAL A 74 -27.06 5.36 -12.52
N SER A 75 -26.78 4.61 -13.60
CA SER A 75 -25.46 4.02 -13.82
C SER A 75 -24.35 5.08 -13.95
N VAL A 76 -24.63 6.21 -14.62
CA VAL A 76 -23.66 7.31 -14.76
C VAL A 76 -23.42 8.00 -13.42
N LEU A 77 -24.48 8.23 -12.62
CA LEU A 77 -24.35 8.82 -11.30
C LEU A 77 -23.53 7.94 -10.35
N LEU A 78 -23.76 6.62 -10.35
CA LEU A 78 -22.98 5.68 -9.55
C LEU A 78 -21.50 5.64 -9.96
N ALA A 79 -21.20 5.71 -11.26
CA ALA A 79 -19.82 5.79 -11.73
C ALA A 79 -19.15 7.13 -11.36
N GLY A 80 -19.90 8.24 -11.43
CA GLY A 80 -19.44 9.53 -10.92
C GLY A 80 -19.13 9.51 -9.43
N LEU A 81 -19.95 8.82 -8.64
CA LEU A 81 -19.73 8.62 -7.21
C LEU A 81 -18.44 7.82 -6.93
N LEU A 82 -18.18 6.74 -7.68
CA LEU A 82 -16.91 6.02 -7.58
C LEU A 82 -15.69 6.91 -7.88
N ILE A 83 -15.76 7.73 -8.92
CA ILE A 83 -14.68 8.65 -9.28
C ILE A 83 -14.45 9.67 -8.16
N TYR A 84 -15.53 10.17 -7.56
CA TYR A 84 -15.48 11.09 -6.43
C TYR A 84 -14.81 10.44 -5.21
N GLU A 85 -15.23 9.24 -4.82
CA GLU A 85 -14.66 8.49 -3.68
C GLU A 85 -13.15 8.28 -3.84
N ILE A 86 -12.69 7.94 -5.05
CA ILE A 86 -11.26 7.74 -5.36
C ILE A 86 -10.48 9.06 -5.35
N SER A 87 -11.10 10.16 -5.78
CA SER A 87 -10.44 11.46 -5.93
C SER A 87 -10.23 12.17 -4.59
N VAL A 88 -11.03 11.84 -3.56
CA VAL A 88 -11.01 12.56 -2.29
C VAL A 88 -10.86 11.63 -1.07
N PRO A 89 -9.77 10.84 -1.00
CA PRO A 89 -9.58 9.82 0.04
C PRO A 89 -9.38 10.42 1.44
N SER A 90 -9.06 11.72 1.56
CA SER A 90 -8.78 12.39 2.83
C SER A 90 -10.00 12.62 3.72
N TYR A 91 -11.22 12.50 3.18
CA TYR A 91 -12.47 12.76 3.94
C TYR A 91 -13.02 11.52 4.64
N PHE A 92 -12.53 10.33 4.30
CA PHE A 92 -13.05 9.07 4.79
C PHE A 92 -11.98 8.32 5.57
N ASP A 93 -12.38 7.62 6.64
CA ASP A 93 -11.50 6.62 7.22
C ASP A 93 -11.26 5.48 6.21
N VAL A 94 -10.11 4.81 6.33
CA VAL A 94 -9.69 3.74 5.42
C VAL A 94 -10.72 2.62 5.35
N LEU A 95 -11.37 2.31 6.48
CA LEU A 95 -12.41 1.28 6.51
C LEU A 95 -13.70 1.73 5.82
N GLU A 96 -14.14 2.96 6.08
CA GLU A 96 -15.35 3.54 5.48
C GLU A 96 -15.22 3.63 3.96
N LEU A 97 -14.09 4.13 3.46
CA LEU A 97 -13.81 4.24 2.04
C LEU A 97 -13.86 2.88 1.35
N ARG A 98 -13.31 1.83 1.98
CA ARG A 98 -13.33 0.47 1.42
C ARG A 98 -14.75 -0.07 1.29
N VAL A 99 -15.57 0.08 2.34
CA VAL A 99 -16.95 -0.40 2.33
C VAL A 99 -17.75 0.35 1.28
N LEU A 100 -17.62 1.68 1.24
CA LEU A 100 -18.33 2.54 0.30
C LEU A 100 -17.98 2.19 -1.15
N VAL A 101 -16.70 2.18 -1.51
CA VAL A 101 -16.22 1.82 -2.87
C VAL A 101 -16.70 0.42 -3.27
N THR A 102 -16.71 -0.54 -2.33
CA THR A 102 -17.15 -1.92 -2.61
C THR A 102 -18.65 -1.97 -2.93
N ILE A 103 -19.48 -1.29 -2.12
CA ILE A 103 -20.93 -1.23 -2.34
C ILE A 103 -21.24 -0.51 -3.65
N THR A 104 -20.64 0.66 -3.88
CA THR A 104 -20.86 1.45 -5.09
C THR A 104 -20.43 0.66 -6.34
N THR A 105 -19.29 -0.04 -6.29
CA THR A 105 -18.83 -0.93 -7.38
C THR A 105 -19.82 -2.07 -7.64
N GLY A 106 -20.31 -2.72 -6.57
CA GLY A 106 -21.32 -3.77 -6.68
C GLY A 106 -22.62 -3.30 -7.33
N LEU A 107 -23.08 -2.08 -6.98
CA LEU A 107 -24.26 -1.47 -7.59
C LEU A 107 -24.05 -1.12 -9.07
N VAL A 108 -22.87 -0.60 -9.45
CA VAL A 108 -22.54 -0.35 -10.87
C VAL A 108 -22.57 -1.64 -11.68
N ILE A 109 -21.98 -2.73 -11.17
CA ILE A 109 -22.00 -4.04 -11.83
C ILE A 109 -23.42 -4.58 -11.92
N PHE A 110 -24.19 -4.51 -10.83
CA PHE A 110 -25.59 -4.96 -10.82
C PHE A 110 -26.45 -4.20 -11.84
N MET A 111 -26.27 -2.88 -11.95
CA MET A 111 -26.94 -2.08 -12.97
C MET A 111 -26.54 -2.48 -14.39
N GLY A 112 -25.28 -2.87 -14.61
CA GLY A 112 -24.80 -3.42 -15.89
C GLY A 112 -25.46 -4.75 -16.28
N CYS A 113 -25.85 -5.57 -15.30
CA CYS A 113 -26.60 -6.81 -15.55
C CYS A 113 -28.06 -6.54 -15.93
N LEU A 114 -28.67 -5.47 -15.39
CA LEU A 114 -30.08 -5.13 -15.62
C LEU A 114 -30.34 -4.41 -16.94
N SER A 115 -29.33 -3.73 -17.48
CA SER A 115 -29.38 -3.07 -18.78
C SER A 115 -27.98 -2.92 -19.35
N PRO A 116 -27.82 -3.05 -20.68
CA PRO A 116 -26.56 -2.74 -21.35
C PRO A 116 -26.27 -1.24 -21.22
N ASN A 117 -25.56 -0.86 -20.15
CA ASN A 117 -25.22 0.53 -19.85
C ASN A 117 -24.02 0.99 -20.68
N LEU A 118 -23.91 2.30 -20.92
CA LEU A 118 -22.81 2.90 -21.69
C LEU A 118 -21.41 2.46 -21.21
N LEU A 119 -21.25 2.24 -19.90
CA LEU A 119 -20.00 1.78 -19.28
C LEU A 119 -19.60 0.37 -19.72
N PHE A 120 -20.58 -0.51 -19.93
CA PHE A 120 -20.35 -1.92 -20.30
C PHE A 120 -20.47 -2.15 -21.82
N THR A 121 -20.88 -1.15 -22.59
CA THR A 121 -20.94 -1.21 -24.06
C THR A 121 -19.79 -0.46 -24.72
N ASN A 122 -19.14 0.47 -24.03
CA ASN A 122 -17.98 1.17 -24.54
C ASN A 122 -16.76 0.24 -24.58
N GLY A 123 -16.22 0.04 -25.78
CA GLY A 123 -15.07 -0.83 -26.02
C GLY A 123 -13.83 -0.48 -25.20
N LEU A 124 -13.65 0.78 -24.82
CA LEU A 124 -12.51 1.21 -23.99
C LEU A 124 -12.65 0.70 -22.55
N PHE A 125 -13.81 0.84 -21.93
CA PHE A 125 -14.05 0.36 -20.56
C PHE A 125 -14.03 -1.16 -20.50
N LEU A 126 -14.61 -1.84 -21.50
CA LEU A 126 -14.49 -3.27 -21.67
C LEU A 126 -13.03 -3.70 -21.79
N HIS A 127 -12.24 -3.01 -22.61
CA HIS A 127 -10.82 -3.31 -22.79
C HIS A 127 -10.01 -3.14 -21.49
N ILE A 128 -10.25 -2.07 -20.73
CA ILE A 128 -9.63 -1.89 -19.41
C ILE A 128 -10.09 -2.98 -18.43
N GLY A 129 -11.37 -3.34 -18.46
CA GLY A 129 -11.93 -4.43 -17.66
C GLY A 129 -11.25 -5.77 -17.95
N ASP A 130 -11.11 -6.12 -19.23
CA ASP A 130 -10.42 -7.32 -19.69
C ASP A 130 -8.94 -7.35 -19.27
N LEU A 131 -8.30 -6.18 -19.13
CA LEU A 131 -6.91 -6.06 -18.68
C LEU A 131 -6.77 -5.97 -17.16
N SER A 132 -7.83 -5.64 -16.44
CA SER A 132 -7.77 -5.26 -15.02
C SER A 132 -7.14 -6.32 -14.13
N TYR A 133 -7.45 -7.60 -14.40
CA TYR A 133 -6.89 -8.73 -13.65
C TYR A 133 -5.37 -8.85 -13.85
N VAL A 134 -4.91 -8.82 -15.09
CA VAL A 134 -3.47 -8.89 -15.40
C VAL A 134 -2.75 -7.66 -14.87
N LEU A 135 -3.33 -6.48 -15.02
CA LEU A 135 -2.79 -5.23 -14.49
C LEU A 135 -2.59 -5.30 -12.98
N TYR A 136 -3.57 -5.85 -12.26
CA TYR A 136 -3.46 -6.09 -10.83
C TYR A 136 -2.27 -7.00 -10.47
N LEU A 137 -1.97 -8.02 -11.28
CA LEU A 137 -0.85 -8.91 -11.02
C LEU A 137 0.52 -8.26 -11.31
N VAL A 138 0.64 -7.50 -12.39
CA VAL A 138 1.96 -7.02 -12.86
C VAL A 138 2.38 -5.67 -12.28
N HIS A 139 1.43 -4.81 -11.87
CA HIS A 139 1.79 -3.46 -11.41
C HIS A 139 2.58 -3.48 -10.10
N TRP A 140 2.32 -4.43 -9.19
CA TRP A 140 2.98 -4.47 -7.88
C TRP A 140 4.47 -4.86 -7.97
N PRO A 141 4.86 -5.92 -8.71
CA PRO A 141 6.28 -6.20 -8.98
C PRO A 141 7.03 -5.03 -9.63
N ILE A 142 6.40 -4.36 -10.61
CA ILE A 142 6.99 -3.19 -11.28
C ILE A 142 7.18 -2.05 -10.29
N LEU A 143 6.17 -1.73 -9.48
CA LEU A 143 6.24 -0.71 -8.44
C LEU A 143 7.36 -0.99 -7.44
N LYS A 144 7.50 -2.25 -7.00
CA LYS A 144 8.57 -2.68 -6.10
C LYS A 144 9.95 -2.56 -6.71
N TYR A 145 10.09 -2.96 -7.98
CA TYR A 145 11.33 -2.83 -8.72
C TYR A 145 11.78 -1.37 -8.84
N ILE A 146 10.88 -0.47 -9.26
CA ILE A 146 11.21 0.97 -9.38
C ILE A 146 11.55 1.58 -8.02
N ARG A 147 10.81 1.24 -6.96
CA ARG A 147 11.14 1.71 -5.60
C ARG A 147 12.51 1.23 -5.14
N TYR A 148 12.88 0.00 -5.51
CA TYR A 148 14.17 -0.57 -5.17
C TYR A 148 15.32 0.18 -5.86
N GLU A 149 15.19 0.43 -7.17
CA GLU A 149 16.21 1.13 -7.98
C GLU A 149 16.34 2.62 -7.63
N SER A 150 15.21 3.32 -7.43
CA SER A 150 15.24 4.77 -7.22
C SER A 150 15.79 5.17 -5.85
N THR A 151 15.94 4.25 -4.87
CA THR A 151 16.34 4.50 -3.47
C THR A 151 15.54 5.56 -2.70
N ARG A 152 14.50 6.11 -3.32
CA ARG A 152 13.61 7.14 -2.76
C ARG A 152 12.37 6.50 -2.16
N ILE A 153 11.90 7.09 -1.07
CA ILE A 153 10.67 6.67 -0.40
C ILE A 153 9.45 7.16 -1.22
N ASP A 154 9.57 8.33 -1.82
CA ASP A 154 8.51 9.00 -2.57
C ASP A 154 8.72 8.90 -4.09
N PHE A 155 7.62 8.74 -4.82
CA PHE A 155 7.61 8.73 -6.27
C PHE A 155 7.42 10.15 -6.81
N ASP A 156 8.28 10.57 -7.73
CA ASP A 156 8.01 11.75 -8.54
C ASP A 156 6.89 11.42 -9.56
N LEU A 157 6.22 12.45 -10.09
CA LEU A 157 5.17 12.30 -11.11
C LEU A 157 5.70 11.53 -12.34
N LYS A 158 6.97 11.75 -12.70
CA LYS A 158 7.65 11.03 -13.78
C LYS A 158 7.75 9.53 -13.51
N ASP A 159 8.11 9.15 -12.28
CA ASP A 159 8.22 7.75 -11.87
C ASP A 159 6.85 7.08 -11.86
N GLY A 160 5.82 7.80 -11.37
CA GLY A 160 4.43 7.33 -11.39
C GLY A 160 3.92 7.07 -12.80
N LEU A 161 4.12 8.01 -13.73
CA LEU A 161 3.76 7.85 -15.14
C LEU A 161 4.49 6.68 -15.79
N PHE A 162 5.78 6.51 -15.47
CA PHE A 162 6.58 5.40 -15.97
C PHE A 162 6.05 4.04 -15.47
N VAL A 163 5.74 3.93 -14.17
CA VAL A 163 5.16 2.71 -13.58
C VAL A 163 3.82 2.39 -14.23
N ILE A 164 2.94 3.37 -14.43
CA ILE A 164 1.63 3.17 -15.08
C ILE A 164 1.84 2.65 -16.51
N MET A 165 2.71 3.30 -17.29
CA MET A 165 3.01 2.91 -18.66
C MET A 165 3.57 1.48 -18.74
N MET A 166 4.56 1.14 -17.91
CA MET A 166 5.17 -0.19 -17.90
C MET A 166 4.18 -1.27 -17.45
N SER A 167 3.33 -0.96 -16.46
CA SER A 167 2.29 -1.88 -15.99
C SER A 167 1.26 -2.16 -17.08
N TYR A 168 0.82 -1.11 -17.79
CA TYR A 168 -0.13 -1.25 -18.88
C TYR A 168 0.44 -2.05 -20.06
N LEU A 169 1.66 -1.74 -20.52
CA LEU A 169 2.33 -2.46 -21.60
C LEU A 169 2.55 -3.94 -21.26
N THR A 170 3.02 -4.22 -20.04
CA THR A 170 3.22 -5.60 -19.57
C THR A 170 1.89 -6.34 -19.51
N SER A 171 0.82 -5.66 -19.11
CA SER A 171 -0.53 -6.26 -19.07
C SER A 171 -1.06 -6.61 -20.44
N LEU A 172 -0.83 -5.76 -21.45
CA LEU A 172 -1.20 -6.05 -22.84
C LEU A 172 -0.51 -7.32 -23.35
N ILE A 173 0.78 -7.46 -23.06
CA ILE A 173 1.57 -8.64 -23.46
C ILE A 173 1.04 -9.89 -22.75
N PHE A 174 0.87 -9.84 -21.43
CA PHE A 174 0.40 -10.98 -20.64
C PHE A 174 -1.03 -11.39 -21.02
N ASN A 175 -1.95 -10.44 -21.19
CA ASN A 175 -3.32 -10.74 -21.58
C ASN A 175 -3.36 -11.41 -22.96
N LYS A 176 -2.62 -10.88 -23.94
CA LYS A 176 -2.59 -11.44 -25.31
C LYS A 176 -1.95 -12.83 -25.38
N HIS A 177 -0.83 -13.03 -24.69
CA HIS A 177 -0.03 -14.25 -24.83
C HIS A 177 -0.35 -15.34 -23.83
N VAL A 178 -0.80 -14.99 -22.62
CA VAL A 178 -1.04 -15.94 -21.53
C VAL A 178 -2.54 -16.12 -21.33
N GLU A 179 -3.24 -15.07 -20.90
CA GLU A 179 -4.65 -15.16 -20.48
C GLU A 179 -5.57 -15.59 -21.63
N ASN A 180 -5.53 -14.89 -22.77
CA ASN A 180 -6.35 -15.22 -23.93
C ASN A 180 -6.08 -16.63 -24.47
N ARG A 181 -4.84 -17.11 -24.37
CA ARG A 181 -4.50 -18.47 -24.78
C ARG A 181 -5.08 -19.48 -23.81
N ILE A 182 -4.95 -19.26 -22.51
CA ILE A 182 -5.52 -20.13 -21.48
C ILE A 182 -7.04 -20.18 -21.59
N LEU A 183 -7.71 -19.02 -21.68
CA LEU A 183 -9.18 -18.94 -21.76
C LEU A 183 -9.75 -19.58 -23.04
N LYS A 184 -9.09 -19.42 -24.19
CA LYS A 184 -9.54 -20.01 -25.46
C LYS A 184 -9.19 -21.49 -25.58
N SER A 185 -8.12 -21.91 -24.92
CA SER A 185 -7.78 -23.32 -24.87
C SER A 185 -8.85 -24.03 -24.04
N LYS A 186 -9.58 -24.98 -24.63
CA LYS A 186 -10.39 -25.97 -23.88
C LYS A 186 -9.47 -26.94 -23.11
N ILE A 187 -8.38 -26.43 -22.54
CA ILE A 187 -7.51 -27.22 -21.69
C ILE A 187 -8.36 -27.54 -20.46
N ARG A 188 -8.83 -28.79 -20.40
CA ARG A 188 -9.10 -29.43 -19.12
C ARG A 188 -7.81 -29.24 -18.34
N LEU A 189 -7.82 -28.34 -17.37
CA LEU A 189 -6.71 -28.10 -16.46
C LEU A 189 -6.49 -29.40 -15.69
N ASN A 190 -5.75 -30.32 -16.30
CA ASN A 190 -5.25 -31.50 -15.64
C ASN A 190 -4.27 -31.04 -14.56
N SER A 191 -4.14 -31.78 -13.47
CA SER A 191 -3.27 -31.44 -12.34
C SER A 191 -1.83 -31.09 -12.75
N PHE A 192 -1.39 -31.54 -13.93
CA PHE A 192 -0.11 -31.19 -14.55
C PHE A 192 0.06 -29.69 -14.83
N SER A 193 -1.00 -28.99 -15.28
CA SER A 193 -0.95 -27.55 -15.57
C SER A 193 -0.80 -26.71 -14.31
N TYR A 194 -1.49 -27.10 -13.23
CA TYR A 194 -1.31 -26.50 -11.90
C TYR A 194 0.08 -26.78 -11.34
N ALA A 195 0.58 -28.01 -11.50
CA ALA A 195 1.93 -28.37 -11.07
C ALA A 195 3.00 -27.56 -11.81
N THR A 196 2.83 -27.29 -13.11
CA THR A 196 3.77 -26.44 -13.85
C THR A 196 3.73 -24.98 -13.45
N ILE A 197 2.53 -24.41 -13.20
CA ILE A 197 2.42 -23.02 -12.73
C ILE A 197 2.99 -22.89 -11.32
N PHE A 198 2.67 -23.83 -10.43
CA PHE A 198 3.21 -23.89 -9.07
C PHE A 198 4.72 -24.10 -9.05
N SER A 199 5.24 -24.96 -9.92
CA SER A 199 6.68 -25.18 -10.10
C SER A 199 7.37 -23.91 -10.57
N GLN A 200 6.81 -23.17 -11.52
CA GLN A 200 7.39 -21.92 -11.99
C GLN A 200 7.38 -20.82 -10.93
N THR A 201 6.28 -20.66 -10.17
CA THR A 201 6.23 -19.68 -9.06
C THR A 201 7.16 -20.07 -7.92
N PHE A 202 7.27 -21.37 -7.60
CA PHE A 202 8.21 -21.88 -6.61
C PHE A 202 9.67 -21.69 -7.03
N LEU A 203 10.00 -21.95 -8.30
CA LEU A 203 11.33 -21.70 -8.85
C LEU A 203 11.67 -20.20 -8.83
N PHE A 204 10.71 -19.33 -9.18
CA PHE A 204 10.89 -17.88 -9.12
C PHE A 204 11.12 -17.41 -7.68
N PHE A 205 10.42 -17.99 -6.70
CA PHE A 205 10.62 -17.72 -5.28
C PHE A 205 12.01 -18.17 -4.81
N ILE A 206 12.47 -19.36 -5.23
CA ILE A 206 13.82 -19.85 -4.94
C ILE A 206 14.87 -18.93 -5.57
N ILE A 207 14.72 -18.53 -6.82
CA ILE A 207 15.63 -17.62 -7.50
C ILE A 207 15.66 -16.25 -6.81
N TYR A 208 14.50 -15.70 -6.45
CA TYR A 208 14.39 -14.45 -5.70
C TYR A 208 15.09 -14.54 -4.33
N TYR A 209 14.90 -15.64 -3.60
CA TYR A 209 15.52 -15.83 -2.28
C TYR A 209 17.04 -16.01 -2.39
N ASN A 210 17.50 -16.80 -3.37
CA ASN A 210 18.91 -17.15 -3.52
C ASN A 210 19.74 -16.08 -4.24
N ILE A 211 19.16 -15.33 -5.17
CA ILE A 211 19.86 -14.27 -5.92
C ILE A 211 19.60 -12.89 -5.31
N GLY A 212 18.36 -12.62 -4.89
CA GLY A 212 17.94 -11.30 -4.40
C GLY A 212 18.47 -10.97 -3.01
N ILE A 213 18.53 -11.91 -2.07
CA ILE A 213 18.96 -11.56 -0.71
C ILE A 213 20.48 -11.31 -0.61
N PRO A 214 21.38 -12.12 -1.23
CA PRO A 214 22.82 -11.89 -1.07
C PRO A 214 23.35 -10.68 -1.86
N ARG A 215 22.85 -10.41 -3.08
CA ARG A 215 23.35 -9.30 -3.92
C ARG A 215 22.89 -7.93 -3.45
N ILE A 216 21.68 -7.80 -2.91
CA ILE A 216 21.19 -6.54 -2.31
C ILE A 216 22.07 -6.14 -1.09
N ILE A 217 22.67 -7.13 -0.41
CA ILE A 217 23.58 -6.90 0.72
C ILE A 217 24.99 -6.52 0.23
N GLN A 218 25.46 -7.03 -0.91
CA GLN A 218 26.83 -6.83 -1.39
C GLN A 218 27.00 -5.61 -2.33
N GLU A 219 26.02 -5.33 -3.19
CA GLU A 219 26.17 -4.32 -4.26
C GLU A 219 25.84 -2.89 -3.79
N LYS A 220 25.17 -2.75 -2.64
CA LYS A 220 25.05 -1.46 -1.92
C LYS A 220 26.40 -0.88 -1.46
N SER A 221 27.50 -1.61 -1.62
CA SER A 221 28.81 -1.27 -1.06
C SER A 221 29.78 -0.56 -2.03
N SER A 222 29.60 -0.58 -3.36
CA SER A 222 30.77 -0.30 -4.24
C SER A 222 30.68 0.83 -5.27
N THR A 223 29.51 1.38 -5.65
CA THR A 223 29.43 2.18 -6.91
C THR A 223 28.94 3.63 -6.81
N THR A 224 29.08 4.32 -5.66
CA THR A 224 28.93 5.80 -5.61
C THR A 224 30.04 6.48 -4.80
N LEU A 225 31.26 6.30 -5.30
CA LEU A 225 32.45 7.16 -5.15
C LEU A 225 32.39 8.12 -6.35
N ILE A 226 32.21 9.43 -6.22
CA ILE A 226 33.23 10.43 -5.90
C ILE A 226 32.47 11.76 -5.76
N THR A 227 32.42 12.36 -4.57
CA THR A 227 32.55 13.82 -4.37
C THR A 227 32.35 14.17 -2.88
N ASN A 228 33.32 14.93 -2.35
CA ASN A 228 33.24 15.82 -1.16
C ASN A 228 33.66 15.26 0.21
N ASN A 229 34.98 15.02 0.33
CA ASN A 229 35.75 14.82 1.56
C ASN A 229 35.99 16.12 2.36
N LYS A 230 34.94 16.75 2.93
CA LYS A 230 35.13 17.87 3.88
C LYS A 230 34.49 17.69 5.26
N ALA A 231 33.58 16.72 5.44
CA ALA A 231 32.84 16.57 6.69
C ALA A 231 33.55 15.72 7.77
N MET A 232 34.58 14.95 7.41
CA MET A 232 35.24 14.02 8.33
C MET A 232 36.25 14.66 9.27
N ASP A 233 36.89 15.77 8.87
CA ASP A 233 37.77 16.52 9.78
C ASP A 233 37.00 17.18 10.92
N ILE A 234 35.74 17.57 10.69
CA ILE A 234 34.97 18.36 11.64
C ILE A 234 34.52 17.51 12.84
N SER A 235 33.98 16.29 12.63
CA SER A 235 33.49 15.45 13.73
C SER A 235 34.61 14.88 14.61
N TYR A 236 35.76 14.55 14.05
CA TYR A 236 36.91 14.03 14.81
C TYR A 236 37.60 15.15 15.62
N HIS A 237 37.67 16.37 15.07
CA HIS A 237 38.16 17.53 15.83
C HIS A 237 37.21 17.97 16.95
N LEU A 238 35.88 17.88 16.77
CA LEU A 238 34.91 18.25 17.81
C LEU A 238 35.00 17.35 19.06
N ILE A 239 35.13 16.04 18.89
CA ILE A 239 35.25 15.10 20.02
C ILE A 239 36.63 15.22 20.68
N ARG A 240 37.70 15.47 19.91
CA ARG A 240 39.06 15.63 20.43
C ARG A 240 39.28 16.95 21.18
N ASN A 241 38.53 18.00 20.84
CA ASN A 241 38.60 19.31 21.48
C ASN A 241 37.63 19.49 22.67
N LEU A 242 37.04 18.40 23.19
CA LEU A 242 36.35 18.39 24.48
C LEU A 242 37.36 18.66 25.62
N LYS A 243 37.81 19.92 25.75
CA LYS A 243 38.39 20.43 26.99
C LYS A 243 37.23 20.64 27.96
N TYR A 244 37.35 20.02 29.12
CA TYR A 244 36.48 20.23 30.27
C TYR A 244 36.52 21.72 30.63
N THR A 245 35.52 22.48 30.17
CA THR A 245 35.25 23.83 30.66
C THR A 245 33.97 23.74 31.49
N ASP A 246 34.10 24.08 32.76
CA ASP A 246 32.98 24.20 33.69
C ASP A 246 32.02 25.27 33.16
N GLY A 247 30.81 24.84 32.79
CA GLY A 247 29.74 25.72 32.32
C GLY A 247 29.26 25.33 30.92
N TYR A 248 28.06 24.76 30.89
CA TYR A 248 27.12 24.67 29.77
C TYR A 248 27.72 24.63 28.35
N VAL A 249 27.63 23.46 27.72
CA VAL A 249 27.86 23.33 26.27
C VAL A 249 26.61 22.71 25.65
N ASP A 250 25.86 23.53 24.92
CA ASP A 250 24.88 23.08 23.94
C ASP A 250 25.61 22.38 22.80
N PHE A 251 25.36 21.09 22.60
CA PHE A 251 25.97 20.31 21.52
C PHE A 251 25.03 20.19 20.31
N LEU A 252 25.41 20.84 19.21
CA LEU A 252 24.90 20.56 17.87
C LEU A 252 25.89 19.63 17.16
N LEU A 253 25.56 18.34 17.07
CA LEU A 253 26.28 17.42 16.20
C LEU A 253 25.82 17.63 14.74
N PRO A 254 26.72 17.69 13.73
CA PRO A 254 26.29 17.76 12.35
C PRO A 254 25.51 16.50 11.94
N ARG A 255 24.38 16.74 11.24
CA ARG A 255 23.58 15.78 10.46
C ARG A 255 24.45 14.71 9.77
N TYR A 256 23.86 13.52 9.60
CA TYR A 256 24.37 12.33 8.88
C TYR A 256 25.17 11.31 9.70
N ILE A 257 24.47 10.29 10.18
CA ILE A 257 25.01 8.95 10.42
C ILE A 257 24.00 7.91 9.92
N GLY A 258 23.87 7.81 8.60
CA GLY A 258 23.14 6.72 7.98
C GLY A 258 24.01 5.47 8.02
N ASN A 259 23.38 4.30 7.93
CA ASN A 259 24.01 2.97 7.92
C ASN A 259 25.28 2.85 7.03
N LYS A 260 25.43 3.71 5.99
CA LYS A 260 26.62 3.82 5.13
C LYS A 260 27.90 4.28 5.85
N LYS A 261 27.80 4.97 6.99
CA LYS A 261 28.93 5.52 7.77
C LYS A 261 29.51 4.50 8.77
N TYR A 262 28.69 3.54 9.22
CA TYR A 262 29.13 2.39 10.03
C TYR A 262 30.13 1.53 9.25
N ASN A 263 29.81 1.20 7.99
CA ASN A 263 30.71 0.44 7.12
C ASN A 263 31.99 1.21 6.77
N ARG A 264 31.95 2.55 6.65
CA ARG A 264 33.15 3.39 6.47
C ARG A 264 34.02 3.53 7.71
N LEU A 265 33.43 3.52 8.91
CA LEU A 265 34.18 3.40 10.18
C LEU A 265 34.88 2.04 10.25
N HIS A 266 34.22 0.98 9.76
CA HIS A 266 34.77 -0.38 9.63
C HIS A 266 35.93 -0.46 8.62
N GLU A 267 35.85 0.23 7.48
CA GLU A 267 36.93 0.29 6.48
C GLU A 267 38.10 1.20 6.89
N LYS A 268 37.83 2.37 7.49
CA LYS A 268 38.89 3.32 7.89
C LYS A 268 39.60 2.90 9.17
N TYR A 269 38.93 2.13 10.03
CA TYR A 269 39.50 1.50 11.21
C TYR A 269 39.25 0.00 11.11
N PRO A 270 40.02 -0.75 10.29
CA PRO A 270 39.85 -2.20 10.16
C PRO A 270 40.01 -2.92 11.51
N THR A 271 40.66 -2.28 12.49
CA THR A 271 40.71 -2.75 13.89
C THR A 271 39.37 -2.74 14.61
N LEU A 272 38.38 -1.91 14.22
CA LEU A 272 37.01 -1.94 14.77
C LEU A 272 36.25 -3.23 14.38
N SER A 273 36.59 -3.82 13.23
CA SER A 273 36.09 -5.16 12.83
C SER A 273 36.71 -6.30 13.62
N ALA A 274 37.92 -6.06 14.16
CA ALA A 274 38.65 -6.95 15.04
C ALA A 274 38.38 -6.64 16.53
N ILE A 275 37.59 -5.62 16.85
CA ILE A 275 36.90 -5.52 18.15
C ILE A 275 35.83 -6.60 18.09
N ASN A 276 36.27 -7.83 18.37
CA ASN A 276 35.41 -8.90 18.86
C ASN A 276 34.36 -8.25 19.78
N LYS A 277 33.09 -8.65 19.67
CA LYS A 277 32.10 -8.38 20.73
C LYS A 277 32.87 -8.40 22.05
N PRO A 278 32.84 -7.32 22.86
CA PRO A 278 33.60 -7.30 24.10
C PRO A 278 33.37 -8.64 24.76
N SER A 279 34.42 -9.38 25.11
CA SER A 279 34.31 -10.78 25.58
C SER A 279 33.36 -10.93 26.78
N GLU A 280 32.96 -9.81 27.37
CA GLU A 280 32.10 -9.62 28.53
C GLU A 280 30.65 -9.18 28.18
N CYS A 281 30.33 -8.93 26.91
CA CYS A 281 28.96 -8.63 26.46
C CYS A 281 28.17 -9.91 26.21
N LEU A 282 26.99 -10.03 26.81
CA LEU A 282 26.07 -11.14 26.54
C LEU A 282 25.65 -11.11 25.07
N SER A 283 25.79 -12.25 24.38
CA SER A 283 25.36 -12.34 22.98
C SER A 283 23.84 -12.15 22.87
N PRO A 284 23.36 -11.31 21.94
CA PRO A 284 21.93 -11.01 21.78
C PRO A 284 21.07 -12.21 21.34
N SER A 285 21.68 -13.37 21.07
CA SER A 285 21.01 -14.62 20.70
C SER A 285 20.43 -15.40 21.89
N ILE A 286 20.61 -14.91 23.12
CA ILE A 286 20.05 -15.54 24.33
C ILE A 286 18.90 -14.65 24.80
N SER A 287 17.71 -15.26 24.96
CA SER A 287 16.47 -14.73 25.54
C SER A 287 16.62 -13.40 26.30
N PHE A 288 15.76 -12.42 25.99
CA PHE A 288 15.69 -11.10 26.64
C PHE A 288 16.25 -11.12 28.08
N PRO A 289 17.31 -10.36 28.38
CA PRO A 289 17.96 -10.39 29.68
C PRO A 289 16.93 -10.21 30.80
N ARG A 290 17.07 -10.98 31.88
CA ARG A 290 16.16 -10.85 33.04
C ARG A 290 16.16 -9.39 33.52
N PRO A 291 15.03 -8.89 34.08
CA PRO A 291 15.00 -7.56 34.69
C PRO A 291 16.19 -7.37 35.63
N GLY A 292 17.03 -6.37 35.36
CA GLY A 292 18.23 -6.07 36.15
C GLY A 292 19.58 -6.51 35.56
N GLN A 293 19.61 -7.29 34.46
CA GLN A 293 20.88 -7.65 33.81
C GLN A 293 21.35 -6.60 32.79
N TYR A 294 22.62 -6.24 32.86
CA TYR A 294 23.30 -5.44 31.83
C TYR A 294 23.55 -6.29 30.59
N ILE A 295 23.44 -5.68 29.42
CA ILE A 295 23.82 -6.35 28.16
C ILE A 295 25.35 -6.35 28.04
N CYS A 296 25.98 -5.27 28.49
CA CYS A 296 27.42 -5.07 28.54
C CYS A 296 27.80 -4.24 29.77
N GLU A 297 28.87 -4.64 30.45
CA GLU A 297 29.58 -3.83 31.44
C GLU A 297 31.08 -3.98 31.17
N ASN A 298 31.81 -2.87 31.05
CA ASN A 298 33.27 -2.87 30.95
C ASN A 298 33.85 -1.91 31.98
N ARG A 299 34.94 -2.30 32.64
CA ARG A 299 35.59 -1.52 33.69
C ARG A 299 37.00 -1.12 33.28
N LYS A 300 37.37 0.14 33.55
CA LYS A 300 38.71 0.70 33.32
C LYS A 300 39.12 1.59 34.50
N ASN A 301 40.34 2.12 34.47
CA ASN A 301 40.92 2.92 35.56
C ASN A 301 40.58 4.42 35.48
N GLY A 302 39.51 4.79 34.79
CA GLY A 302 39.04 6.18 34.74
C GLY A 302 38.18 6.56 35.95
N ALA A 303 37.76 7.82 36.00
CA ALA A 303 36.91 8.34 37.08
C ALA A 303 35.41 8.36 36.74
N VAL A 304 35.05 8.24 35.46
CA VAL A 304 33.68 8.53 34.99
C VAL A 304 32.86 7.25 34.82
N ASN A 305 31.71 7.17 35.49
CA ASN A 305 30.70 6.13 35.33
C ASN A 305 29.72 6.51 34.21
N VAL A 306 29.65 5.70 33.16
CA VAL A 306 28.84 5.97 31.97
C VAL A 306 27.77 4.89 31.81
N LEU A 307 26.53 5.31 31.61
CA LEU A 307 25.40 4.43 31.29
C LEU A 307 24.86 4.75 29.90
N ILE A 308 24.75 3.74 29.04
CA ILE A 308 24.22 3.86 27.68
C ILE A 308 22.87 3.15 27.64
N ILE A 309 21.83 3.86 27.20
CA ILE A 309 20.45 3.38 27.15
C ILE A 309 19.85 3.58 25.76
N GLY A 310 19.16 2.57 25.25
CA GLY A 310 18.40 2.72 24.01
C GLY A 310 17.72 1.43 23.56
N ASN A 311 17.52 1.28 22.26
CA ASN A 311 16.91 0.11 21.62
C ASN A 311 17.97 -0.77 20.92
N SER A 312 17.55 -1.54 19.92
CA SER A 312 18.39 -2.43 19.10
C SER A 312 19.59 -1.75 18.42
N ILE A 313 19.64 -0.42 18.35
CA ILE A 313 20.76 0.34 17.78
C ILE A 313 21.86 0.63 18.82
N THR A 314 21.52 0.64 20.12
CA THR A 314 22.49 0.89 21.22
C THR A 314 23.76 0.03 21.12
N PRO A 315 23.69 -1.29 20.86
CA PRO A 315 24.88 -2.13 20.74
C PRO A 315 25.82 -1.70 19.61
N ILE A 316 25.29 -1.07 18.55
CA ILE A 316 26.07 -0.58 17.41
C ILE A 316 26.93 0.61 17.83
N TYR A 317 26.40 1.49 18.69
CA TYR A 317 27.12 2.67 19.18
C TYR A 317 28.06 2.37 20.34
N TYR A 318 27.90 1.24 21.05
CA TYR A 318 28.68 0.91 22.24
C TYR A 318 30.19 1.04 22.02
N ASN A 319 30.73 0.35 21.00
CA ASN A 319 32.17 0.36 20.71
C ASN A 319 32.69 1.76 20.32
N VAL A 320 31.86 2.55 19.62
CA VAL A 320 32.21 3.92 19.22
C VAL A 320 32.28 4.83 20.44
N ILE A 321 31.29 4.73 21.32
CA ILE A 321 31.23 5.49 22.58
C ILE A 321 32.40 5.10 23.47
N GLU A 322 32.61 3.81 23.70
CA GLU A 322 33.73 3.29 24.49
C GLU A 322 35.08 3.79 23.98
N HIS A 323 35.30 3.71 22.67
CA HIS A 323 36.51 4.22 22.04
C HIS A 323 36.67 5.74 22.21
N ALA A 324 35.58 6.50 22.12
CA ALA A 324 35.61 7.96 22.32
C ALA A 324 36.05 8.36 23.74
N PHE A 325 35.72 7.56 24.75
CA PHE A 325 36.22 7.77 26.11
C PHE A 325 37.72 7.42 26.25
N ASN A 326 38.33 6.70 25.30
CA ASN A 326 39.75 6.34 25.28
C ASN A 326 40.23 5.74 26.62
N ASN A 327 39.48 4.77 27.17
CA ASN A 327 39.70 4.15 28.49
C ASN A 327 39.62 5.11 29.71
N ARG A 328 39.13 6.35 29.55
CA ARG A 328 38.96 7.33 30.64
C ARG A 328 37.59 7.24 31.33
N TYR A 329 37.14 6.03 31.62
CA TYR A 329 35.91 5.73 32.37
C TYR A 329 36.20 4.73 33.48
N SER A 330 35.46 4.79 34.59
CA SER A 330 35.51 3.78 35.65
C SER A 330 34.72 2.55 35.22
N VAL A 331 33.48 2.76 34.75
CA VAL A 331 32.58 1.72 34.24
C VAL A 331 31.75 2.27 33.08
N ILE A 332 31.66 1.53 31.97
CA ILE A 332 30.66 1.77 30.90
C ILE A 332 29.65 0.63 30.91
N ARG A 333 28.37 0.95 31.05
CA ARG A 333 27.27 -0.01 31.08
C ARG A 333 26.29 0.23 29.94
N MET A 334 25.66 -0.83 29.43
CA MET A 334 24.63 -0.76 28.40
C MET A 334 23.36 -1.50 28.81
N LYS A 335 22.19 -0.86 28.62
CA LYS A 335 20.88 -1.44 28.91
C LYS A 335 19.81 -1.02 27.90
N TYR A 336 18.83 -1.89 27.66
CA TYR A 336 17.66 -1.55 26.86
C TYR A 336 16.65 -0.68 27.65
N ILE A 337 15.87 0.13 26.93
CA ILE A 337 15.00 1.17 27.51
C ILE A 337 13.82 0.66 28.36
N SER A 338 13.50 -0.62 28.35
CA SER A 338 12.26 -1.15 28.95
C SER A 338 12.17 -1.06 30.49
N THR A 339 13.27 -0.81 31.22
CA THR A 339 13.30 -0.75 32.70
C THR A 339 14.36 0.22 33.26
N VAL A 340 14.18 1.51 32.97
CA VAL A 340 15.28 2.50 33.10
C VAL A 340 15.26 3.33 34.39
N PHE A 341 14.09 3.77 34.87
CA PHE A 341 14.06 4.76 35.95
C PHE A 341 14.63 4.30 37.30
N GLY A 342 14.15 3.15 37.80
CA GLY A 342 14.66 2.60 39.07
C GLY A 342 16.15 2.33 39.01
N PHE A 343 16.64 2.02 37.81
CA PHE A 343 18.02 1.68 37.57
C PHE A 343 18.96 2.87 37.50
N ILE A 344 18.56 3.98 36.88
CA ILE A 344 19.37 5.19 36.87
C ILE A 344 19.61 5.68 38.31
N LYS A 345 18.59 5.59 39.17
CA LYS A 345 18.69 5.95 40.58
C LYS A 345 19.63 5.06 41.37
N GLU A 346 19.68 3.78 41.04
CA GLU A 346 20.56 2.79 41.66
C GLU A 346 22.02 2.96 41.19
N VAL A 347 22.22 3.15 39.89
CA VAL A 347 23.55 3.19 39.26
C VAL A 347 24.24 4.55 39.45
N GLN A 348 23.47 5.64 39.53
CA GLN A 348 23.95 7.03 39.62
C GLN A 348 25.13 7.31 38.66
N PRO A 349 24.91 7.20 37.33
CA PRO A 349 25.97 7.43 36.37
C PRO A 349 26.35 8.91 36.29
N ASP A 350 27.63 9.21 36.16
CA ASP A 350 28.09 10.58 35.91
C ASP A 350 27.59 11.08 34.55
N ILE A 351 27.59 10.19 33.55
CA ILE A 351 27.14 10.46 32.18
C ILE A 351 26.13 9.40 31.75
N LEU A 352 25.00 9.86 31.24
CA LEU A 352 23.94 9.03 30.70
C LEU A 352 23.75 9.32 29.21
N ILE A 353 24.00 8.33 28.37
CA ILE A 353 23.92 8.45 26.91
C ILE A 353 22.66 7.75 26.40
N PHE A 354 21.77 8.49 25.75
CA PHE A 354 20.58 7.95 25.10
C PHE A 354 20.79 7.77 23.60
N THR A 355 20.65 6.53 23.13
CA THR A 355 20.57 6.19 21.71
C THR A 355 19.13 5.83 21.37
N LEU A 356 18.29 6.85 21.22
CA LEU A 356 16.91 6.67 20.78
C LEU A 356 16.89 6.65 19.26
N ALA A 357 16.62 5.49 18.69
CA ALA A 357 15.98 5.42 17.40
C ALA A 357 14.48 5.30 17.62
N TYR A 358 13.71 5.90 16.71
CA TYR A 358 12.24 5.88 16.67
C TYR A 358 11.66 4.60 17.28
N SER A 359 10.64 4.74 18.13
CA SER A 359 9.80 3.62 18.52
C SER A 359 9.39 2.87 17.25
N ASP A 360 9.57 1.55 17.23
CA ASP A 360 9.43 0.67 16.07
C ASP A 360 8.05 0.74 15.35
N GLY A 361 7.12 1.57 15.85
CA GLY A 361 5.75 1.71 15.36
C GLY A 361 5.37 3.02 14.66
N TYR A 362 6.22 4.06 14.59
CA TYR A 362 5.76 5.37 14.09
C TYR A 362 6.64 5.96 12.99
N ASN A 363 6.19 5.78 11.74
CA ASN A 363 6.59 6.59 10.57
C ASN A 363 5.97 8.01 10.60
N VAL A 364 5.54 8.49 11.77
CA VAL A 364 4.90 9.79 11.92
C VAL A 364 5.97 10.79 12.36
N PRO A 365 6.17 11.91 11.63
CA PRO A 365 7.12 12.93 12.04
C PRO A 365 6.73 13.49 13.42
N ILE A 366 7.70 13.60 14.32
CA ILE A 366 7.47 14.11 15.68
C ILE A 366 7.03 15.57 15.58
N VAL A 367 5.81 15.86 16.04
CA VAL A 367 5.26 17.21 16.11
C VAL A 367 5.64 17.82 17.48
N LYS A 368 5.84 19.14 17.54
CA LYS A 368 6.29 19.86 18.76
C LYS A 368 5.42 19.63 20.01
N ASN A 369 4.17 19.18 19.84
CA ASN A 369 3.21 18.92 20.91
C ASN A 369 2.81 17.43 21.00
N ASP A 370 3.64 16.52 20.49
CA ASP A 370 3.39 15.08 20.59
C ASP A 370 3.52 14.63 22.06
N SER A 371 2.61 13.75 22.50
CA SER A 371 2.64 13.17 23.85
C SER A 371 3.96 12.44 24.13
N CYS A 372 4.63 11.94 23.09
CA CYS A 372 5.96 11.35 23.20
C CYS A 372 7.03 12.39 23.57
N VAL A 373 6.95 13.60 23.05
CA VAL A 373 7.88 14.70 23.39
C VAL A 373 7.68 15.15 24.83
N GLU A 374 6.42 15.29 25.27
CA GLU A 374 6.11 15.64 26.64
C GLU A 374 6.58 14.56 27.64
N ALA A 375 6.32 13.29 27.35
CA ALA A 375 6.79 12.17 28.15
C ALA A 375 8.33 12.12 28.22
N THR A 376 9.00 12.39 27.10
CA THR A 376 10.46 12.45 27.01
C THR A 376 11.05 13.62 27.79
N ASN A 377 10.44 14.81 27.71
CA ASN A 377 10.86 15.98 28.48
C ASN A 377 10.70 15.75 29.97
N LYS A 378 9.56 15.18 30.40
CA LYS A 378 9.32 14.81 31.79
C LYS A 378 10.35 13.79 32.28
N PHE A 379 10.64 12.78 31.46
CA PHE A 379 11.66 11.78 31.74
C PHE A 379 13.04 12.40 31.99
N PHE A 380 13.47 13.33 31.13
CA PHE A 380 14.76 14.01 31.30
C PHE A 380 14.79 14.95 32.49
N ALA A 381 13.69 15.64 32.78
CA ALA A 381 13.58 16.48 33.97
C ALA A 381 13.79 15.67 35.26
N ASP A 382 13.22 14.47 35.33
CA ASP A 382 13.35 13.57 36.49
C ASP A 382 14.76 12.99 36.64
N ILE A 383 15.55 12.91 35.55
CA ILE A 383 16.88 12.30 35.53
C ILE A 383 18.01 13.32 35.72
N LYS A 384 17.78 14.59 35.35
CA LYS A 384 18.75 15.68 35.42
C LYS A 384 19.50 15.78 36.77
N PRO A 385 18.88 15.51 37.94
CA PRO A 385 19.61 15.54 39.22
C PRO A 385 20.65 14.41 39.41
N TYR A 386 20.54 13.32 38.65
CA TYR A 386 21.33 12.10 38.87
C TYR A 386 22.49 11.92 37.89
N ALA A 387 22.43 12.53 36.71
CA ALA A 387 23.40 12.31 35.63
C ALA A 387 23.44 13.45 34.62
N LYS A 388 24.59 13.66 33.97
CA LYS A 388 24.69 14.50 32.76
C LYS A 388 24.16 13.72 31.57
N VAL A 389 23.12 14.22 30.91
CA VAL A 389 22.44 13.52 29.81
C VAL A 389 23.03 13.94 28.46
N ILE A 390 23.38 12.96 27.63
CA ILE A 390 23.79 13.14 26.23
C ILE A 390 22.80 12.37 25.36
N ILE A 391 22.13 13.06 24.43
CA ILE A 391 21.23 12.45 23.47
C ILE A 391 21.98 12.30 22.14
N LEU A 392 22.09 11.07 21.64
CA LEU A 392 22.65 10.81 20.32
C LEU A 392 21.50 10.74 19.30
N PRO A 393 21.36 11.74 18.42
CA PRO A 393 20.24 11.81 17.51
C PRO A 393 20.40 10.78 16.38
N ASN A 394 19.32 10.05 16.09
CA ASN A 394 19.24 9.25 14.88
C ASN A 394 18.74 10.13 13.73
N GLU A 395 19.69 10.67 12.98
CA GLU A 395 19.57 11.42 11.71
C GLU A 395 18.66 12.68 11.64
N GLU A 396 17.64 12.87 12.48
CA GLU A 396 16.66 13.97 12.29
C GLU A 396 16.19 14.75 13.53
N ILE A 397 16.62 14.45 14.75
CA ILE A 397 16.13 15.17 15.94
C ILE A 397 17.27 15.96 16.60
N ILE A 398 17.31 17.27 16.39
CA ILE A 398 18.08 18.18 17.23
C ILE A 398 17.24 18.42 18.48
N LEU A 399 17.60 17.79 19.59
CA LEU A 399 17.01 18.09 20.89
C LEU A 399 18.04 18.89 21.71
N ILE A 400 17.71 20.16 21.94
CA ILE A 400 18.41 21.03 22.88
C ILE A 400 17.95 20.60 24.28
N VAL A 401 18.89 20.15 25.11
CA VAL A 401 18.63 19.90 26.54
C VAL A 401 19.24 21.07 27.30
N ALA A 402 18.38 21.88 27.92
CA ALA A 402 18.76 22.90 28.90
C ALA A 402 19.15 22.28 30.25
#